data_AF-A0A6G7WXF7-F1
#
_entry.id   AF-A0A6G7WXF7-F1
#
_cell.length_a   1.000
_cell.length_b   1.000
_cell.length_c   1.000
_cell.angle_alpha   90.00
_cell.angle_beta   90.00
_cell.angle_gamma   90.00
#
_symmetry.space_group_name_H-M   'P 1'
#
loop_
_entity.id
_entity.type
_entity.pdbx_description
1 polymer ?
#
loop_
_entity_poly.entity_id
_entity_poly.type
_entity_poly.pdbx_seq_one_letter_code
_entity_poly.pdbx_strand_id
1 'polypeptide(L)'
;MVPEVVIQLINFDKGKLTQKKVLEVLNISKTTYNRWVKKIPRDKEDSELVKLVKSLCKKNKFRYGYQEITYLINKEISVNKNTVQRIMQKHNLNCKSST
;
A
#
# COMPACT_ATOMS: atom_id res chain seq x y z
N MET A 1 -16.92 -19.28 10.43
CA MET A 1 -16.73 -17.82 10.62
C MET A 1 -16.20 -17.22 9.34
N VAL A 2 -16.79 -16.13 8.86
CA VAL A 2 -16.44 -15.51 7.58
C VAL A 2 -15.24 -14.56 7.77
N PRO A 3 -14.07 -14.82 7.14
CA PRO A 3 -12.85 -14.03 7.31
C PRO A 3 -13.03 -12.52 7.08
N GLU A 4 -13.88 -12.16 6.11
CA GLU A 4 -14.14 -10.80 5.69
C GLU A 4 -14.79 -9.97 6.81
N VAL A 5 -15.77 -10.55 7.51
CA VAL A 5 -16.49 -9.89 8.62
C VAL A 5 -15.55 -9.58 9.78
N VAL A 6 -14.65 -10.51 10.11
CA VAL A 6 -13.65 -10.33 11.19
C VAL A 6 -12.68 -9.20 10.85
N ILE A 7 -12.25 -9.12 9.59
CA ILE A 7 -11.32 -8.10 9.12
C ILE A 7 -12.00 -6.73 9.07
N GLN A 8 -13.27 -6.66 8.68
CA GLN A 8 -14.06 -5.43 8.73
C GLN A 8 -14.26 -4.95 10.16
N LEU A 9 -14.63 -5.84 11.09
CA LEU A 9 -14.79 -5.52 12.51
C LEU A 9 -13.50 -4.92 13.10
N ILE A 10 -12.35 -5.57 12.87
CA ILE A 10 -11.05 -5.09 13.35
C ILE A 10 -10.68 -3.74 12.73
N ASN A 11 -11.03 -3.49 11.47
CA ASN A 11 -10.78 -2.20 10.82
C ASN A 11 -11.74 -1.11 11.31
N PHE A 12 -13.00 -1.45 11.62
CA PHE A 12 -14.00 -0.52 12.15
C PHE A 12 -13.62 -0.04 13.56
N ASP A 13 -13.11 -0.94 14.40
CA ASP A 13 -12.69 -0.63 15.77
C ASP A 13 -11.23 -0.17 15.90
N LYS A 14 -10.57 0.19 14.79
CA LYS A 14 -9.22 0.77 14.81
C LYS A 14 -9.22 2.06 15.63
N GLY A 15 -8.79 1.95 16.89
CA GLY A 15 -8.69 3.06 17.83
C GLY A 15 -9.43 2.82 19.15
N LYS A 16 -10.45 1.95 19.19
CA LYS A 16 -11.22 1.64 20.40
C LYS A 16 -10.79 0.34 21.06
N LEU A 17 -10.45 -0.68 20.27
CA LEU A 17 -10.06 -2.00 20.77
C LEU A 17 -8.75 -2.46 20.12
N THR A 18 -7.89 -3.07 20.93
CA THR A 18 -6.66 -3.69 20.42
C THR A 18 -7.01 -4.93 19.61
N GLN A 19 -6.42 -5.06 18.41
CA GLN A 19 -6.57 -6.23 17.54
C GLN A 19 -6.43 -7.56 18.29
N LYS A 20 -5.49 -7.63 19.25
CA LYS A 20 -5.26 -8.82 20.09
C LYS A 20 -6.52 -9.23 20.86
N LYS A 21 -7.20 -8.27 21.48
CA LYS A 21 -8.38 -8.50 22.32
C LYS A 21 -9.58 -8.97 21.49
N VAL A 22 -9.74 -8.41 20.29
CA VAL A 22 -10.76 -8.85 19.34
C VAL A 22 -10.50 -10.30 18.88
N LEU A 23 -9.25 -10.64 18.56
CA LEU A 23 -8.89 -12.00 18.16
C LEU A 23 -9.09 -13.01 19.30
N GLU A 24 -8.81 -12.62 20.55
CA GLU A 24 -9.05 -13.44 21.74
C GLU A 24 -10.55 -13.71 21.94
N VAL A 25 -11.41 -12.69 21.87
CA VAL A 25 -12.87 -12.85 22.01
C VAL A 25 -13.45 -13.76 20.94
N LEU A 26 -12.92 -13.68 19.72
CA LEU A 26 -13.37 -14.50 18.59
C LEU A 26 -12.70 -15.89 18.54
N ASN A 27 -11.80 -16.18 19.48
CA ASN A 27 -11.01 -17.41 19.55
C ASN A 27 -10.21 -17.71 18.26
N ILE A 28 -9.66 -16.67 17.64
CA ILE A 28 -8.91 -16.75 16.38
C ILE A 28 -7.42 -16.57 16.65
N SER A 29 -6.61 -17.53 16.19
CA SER A 29 -5.16 -17.35 16.26
C SER A 29 -4.67 -16.20 15.38
N LYS A 30 -3.67 -15.45 15.85
CA LYS A 30 -3.01 -14.39 15.06
C LYS A 30 -2.50 -14.90 13.71
N THR A 31 -2.06 -16.16 13.66
CA THR A 31 -1.59 -16.84 12.45
C THR A 31 -2.71 -17.00 11.43
N THR A 32 -3.89 -17.44 11.88
CA THR A 32 -5.08 -17.60 11.04
C THR A 32 -5.53 -16.25 10.47
N TYR A 33 -5.62 -15.23 11.33
CA TYR A 33 -5.97 -13.87 10.91
C TYR A 33 -5.00 -13.34 9.84
N ASN A 34 -3.68 -13.46 10.06
CA ASN A 34 -2.69 -12.99 9.10
C ASN A 34 -2.75 -13.75 7.76
N ARG A 35 -3.09 -15.05 7.77
CA ARG A 35 -3.32 -15.82 6.54
C ARG A 35 -4.52 -15.27 5.76
N TRP A 36 -5.61 -14.93 6.44
CA TRP A 36 -6.78 -14.31 5.80
C TRP A 36 -6.45 -12.94 5.20
N VAL A 37 -5.79 -12.06 5.96
CA VAL A 37 -5.37 -10.74 5.47
C VAL A 37 -4.45 -10.82 4.25
N LYS A 38 -3.60 -11.86 4.14
CA LYS A 38 -2.76 -12.09 2.97
C LYS A 38 -3.53 -12.58 1.73
N LYS A 39 -4.65 -13.28 1.93
CA LYS A 39 -5.51 -13.78 0.85
C LYS A 39 -6.42 -12.70 0.27
N ILE A 40 -6.74 -11.67 1.06
CA ILE A 40 -7.46 -10.52 0.55
C ILE A 40 -6.54 -9.76 -0.42
N PRO A 41 -6.94 -9.55 -1.69
CA PRO A 41 -6.24 -8.64 -2.56
C PRO A 41 -6.25 -7.27 -1.88
N ARG A 42 -5.08 -6.82 -1.44
CA ARG A 42 -4.91 -5.41 -1.10
C ARG A 42 -4.91 -4.69 -2.44
N ASP A 43 -6.03 -4.09 -2.79
CA ASP A 43 -6.13 -3.11 -3.87
C ASP A 43 -5.32 -1.86 -3.50
N LYS A 44 -3.99 -2.03 -3.45
CA LYS A 44 -3.02 -0.95 -3.37
C LYS A 44 -2.92 -0.21 -4.70
N GLU A 45 -3.48 -0.78 -5.77
CA GLU A 45 -3.46 -0.21 -7.11
C GLU A 45 -4.15 1.16 -7.19
N ASP A 46 -5.17 1.39 -6.34
CA ASP A 46 -5.90 2.65 -6.25
C ASP A 46 -5.50 3.54 -5.08
N SER A 47 -4.42 3.19 -4.37
CA SER A 47 -3.90 4.07 -3.32
C SER A 47 -3.52 5.44 -3.90
N GLU A 48 -3.75 6.51 -3.12
CA GLU A 48 -3.38 7.88 -3.49
C GLU A 48 -1.91 7.98 -3.88
N LEU A 49 -1.04 7.20 -3.22
CA LEU A 49 0.37 7.12 -3.55
C LEU A 49 0.62 6.60 -4.98
N VAL A 50 -0.11 5.56 -5.43
CA VAL A 50 0.05 5.05 -6.80
C VAL A 50 -0.42 6.09 -7.82
N LYS A 51 -1.51 6.80 -7.53
CA LYS A 51 -2.00 7.90 -8.38
C LYS A 51 -0.98 9.04 -8.47
N LEU A 52 -0.37 9.42 -7.34
CA LEU A 52 0.66 10.45 -7.27
C LEU A 52 1.95 10.04 -8.02
N VAL A 53 2.41 8.80 -7.86
CA VAL A 53 3.57 8.31 -8.62
C VAL A 53 3.29 8.35 -10.12
N LYS A 54 2.13 7.85 -10.56
CA LYS A 54 1.72 7.90 -11.98
C LYS A 54 1.65 9.33 -12.51
N SER A 55 1.09 10.26 -11.76
CA SER A 55 0.95 11.66 -12.17
C SER A 55 2.31 12.36 -12.29
N LEU A 56 3.22 12.15 -11.34
CA LEU A 56 4.57 12.70 -11.38
C LEU A 56 5.41 12.12 -12.52
N CYS A 57 5.34 10.81 -12.76
CA CYS A 57 6.00 10.19 -13.90
C CYS A 57 5.50 10.79 -15.22
N LYS A 58 4.17 10.95 -15.38
CA LYS A 58 3.57 11.53 -16.59
C LYS A 58 3.94 13.01 -16.77
N LYS A 59 3.87 13.82 -15.70
CA LYS A 59 4.25 15.25 -15.70
C LYS A 59 5.69 15.46 -16.14
N ASN A 60 6.59 14.58 -15.72
CA ASN A 60 8.00 14.62 -16.07
C ASN A 60 8.35 13.81 -17.33
N LYS A 61 7.35 13.45 -18.14
CA LYS A 61 7.52 12.70 -19.41
C LYS A 61 8.36 11.42 -19.25
N PHE A 62 8.25 10.77 -18.09
CA PHE A 62 9.02 9.58 -17.73
C PHE A 62 10.55 9.76 -17.82
N ARG A 63 11.06 10.99 -17.65
CA ARG A 63 12.51 11.27 -17.63
C ARG A 63 13.14 11.04 -16.26
N TYR A 64 12.31 11.02 -15.22
CA TYR A 64 12.75 10.91 -13.84
C TYR A 64 12.72 9.46 -13.38
N GLY A 65 13.83 9.02 -12.80
CA GLY A 65 13.95 7.73 -12.13
C GLY A 65 13.27 7.73 -10.76
N TYR A 66 13.21 6.57 -10.11
CA TYR A 66 12.49 6.42 -8.85
C TYR A 66 13.08 7.24 -7.70
N GLN A 67 14.39 7.53 -7.70
CA GLN A 67 15.02 8.40 -6.70
C GLN A 67 14.45 9.81 -6.77
N GLU A 68 14.35 10.37 -7.96
CA GLU A 68 13.84 11.71 -8.21
C GLU A 68 12.34 11.80 -7.90
N ILE A 69 11.57 10.79 -8.31
CA ILE A 69 10.14 10.69 -7.96
C ILE A 69 9.96 10.58 -6.44
N THR A 70 10.79 9.80 -5.76
CA THR A 70 10.75 9.69 -4.29
C THR A 70 11.05 11.03 -3.63
N TYR A 71 12.06 11.75 -4.12
CA TYR A 71 12.40 13.08 -3.61
C TYR A 71 11.22 14.06 -3.74
N LEU A 72 10.54 14.07 -4.89
CA LEU A 72 9.38 14.92 -5.11
C LEU A 72 8.21 14.59 -4.17
N ILE A 73 7.92 13.30 -3.97
CA ILE A 73 6.83 12.88 -3.05
C ILE A 73 7.16 13.23 -1.60
N ASN A 74 8.42 13.06 -1.19
CA ASN A 74 8.87 13.34 0.18
C ASN A 74 8.81 14.81 0.59
N LYS A 75 8.55 15.74 -0.34
CA LYS A 75 8.28 17.14 -0.01
C LYS A 75 6.94 17.33 0.69
N GLU A 76 5.99 16.43 0.45
CA GLU A 76 4.62 16.50 0.99
C GLU A 76 4.32 15.32 1.92
N ILE A 77 4.79 14.12 1.56
CA ILE A 77 4.46 12.87 2.26
C ILE A 77 5.72 12.01 2.42
N SER A 78 6.05 11.66 3.66
CA SER A 78 7.17 10.75 3.92
C SER A 78 6.87 9.33 3.43
N VAL A 79 7.60 8.89 2.41
CA VAL A 79 7.49 7.57 1.78
C VAL A 79 8.85 6.89 1.64
N ASN A 80 8.85 5.58 1.79
CA ASN A 80 10.05 4.77 1.55
C ASN A 80 10.33 4.65 0.04
N LYS A 81 11.58 4.92 -0.36
CA LYS A 81 12.07 4.77 -1.74
C LYS A 81 11.76 3.40 -2.37
N ASN A 82 11.83 2.33 -1.59
CA ASN A 82 11.56 0.97 -2.07
C ASN A 82 10.09 0.78 -2.45
N THR A 83 9.18 1.52 -1.79
CA THR A 83 7.75 1.50 -2.13
C THR A 83 7.52 2.18 -3.47
N VAL A 84 8.11 3.35 -3.69
CA VAL A 84 8.03 4.09 -4.95
C VAL A 84 8.62 3.27 -6.10
N GLN A 85 9.79 2.66 -5.89
CA GLN A 85 10.44 1.80 -6.88
C GLN A 85 9.57 0.60 -7.29
N ARG A 86 8.96 -0.09 -6.32
CA ARG A 86 8.05 -1.21 -6.59
C ARG A 86 6.81 -0.77 -7.37
N ILE A 87 6.24 0.39 -7.05
CA ILE A 87 5.10 0.96 -7.79
C ILE A 87 5.51 1.24 -9.24
N MET A 88 6.65 1.90 -9.45
CA MET A 88 7.12 2.22 -10.79
C MET A 88 7.40 0.97 -11.63
N GLN A 89 8.04 -0.05 -11.04
CA GLN A 89 8.29 -1.34 -11.70
C GLN A 89 6.98 -2.05 -12.05
N LYS A 90 6.05 -2.17 -11.09
CA LYS A 90 4.76 -2.83 -11.29
C LYS A 90 3.93 -2.20 -12.42
N HIS A 91 4.03 -0.87 -12.57
CA HIS A 91 3.25 -0.13 -13.56
C HIS A 91 4.05 0.28 -14.81
N ASN A 92 5.26 -0.25 -15.02
CA ASN A 92 6.12 0.07 -16.16
C ASN A 92 6.38 1.59 -16.33
N LEU A 93 6.55 2.31 -15.22
CA LEU A 93 6.75 3.76 -15.16
C LEU A 93 8.24 4.16 -15.08
N ASN A 94 9.15 3.21 -15.29
CA ASN A 94 10.58 3.48 -15.23
C ASN A 94 11.02 4.53 -16.25
N CYS A 95 12.14 5.19 -15.94
CA CYS A 95 12.68 6.22 -16.80
C CYS A 95 12.90 5.68 -18.22
N LYS A 96 12.41 6.41 -19.22
CA LYS A 96 12.64 6.11 -20.63
C LYS A 96 13.74 7.04 -21.15
N SER A 97 14.89 6.48 -21.49
CA SER A 97 15.89 7.20 -22.27
C SER A 97 15.26 7.61 -23.60
N SER A 98 15.42 8.87 -23.97
CA SER A 98 15.05 9.32 -25.31
C SER A 98 16.02 8.64 -26.27
N THR A 99 15.52 7.59 -26.93
CA THR A 99 16.21 6.88 -28.00
C THR A 99 15.66 7.41 -29.31
#